data_AF-A0A915XQE6-F1
#
_entry.id   AF-A0A915XQE6-F1
#
_cell.length_a   1.000
_cell.length_b   1.000
_cell.length_c   1.000
_cell.angle_alpha   90.00
_cell.angle_beta   90.00
_cell.angle_gamma   90.00
#
_symmetry.space_group_name_H-M   'P 1'
#
loop_
_entity.id
_entity.type
_entity.pdbx_description
1 polymer ?
#
loop_
_entity_poly.entity_id
_entity_poly.type
_entity_poly.pdbx_seq_one_letter_code
_entity_poly.pdbx_strand_id
1 'polypeptide(L)'
;MDAELKQTLEAMQQTLAALAARVASLEAALAEEAPRASQATMAAAPELATPSTAGAGTPHRRADDEIAPEILLAISAAVAAFLGERAHVRQIRLISSQAWGQQGRVNVQASHTLYR
;
A
#
# COMPACT_ATOMS: atom_id res chain seq x y z
N MET A 1 27.21 -12.54 -30.26
CA MET A 1 25.97 -11.73 -30.26
C MET A 1 24.72 -12.58 -30.10
N ASP A 2 24.43 -13.58 -30.94
CA ASP A 2 23.20 -14.38 -30.78
C ASP A 2 23.12 -15.20 -29.48
N ALA A 3 24.24 -15.78 -29.03
CA ALA A 3 24.28 -16.55 -27.79
C ALA A 3 24.04 -15.68 -26.53
N GLU A 4 24.57 -14.45 -26.53
CA GLU A 4 24.43 -13.49 -25.43
C GLU A 4 23.00 -12.92 -25.37
N LEU A 5 22.38 -12.68 -26.52
CA LEU A 5 20.97 -12.29 -26.62
C LEU A 5 20.06 -13.40 -26.07
N LYS A 6 20.32 -14.66 -26.45
CA LYS A 6 19.58 -15.82 -25.93
C LYS A 6 19.72 -15.93 -24.41
N GLN A 7 20.93 -15.77 -23.89
CA GLN A 7 21.20 -15.83 -22.46
C GLN A 7 20.49 -14.71 -21.69
N THR A 8 20.43 -13.51 -22.27
CA THR A 8 19.70 -12.37 -21.69
C THR A 8 18.19 -12.61 -21.67
N LEU A 9 17.63 -13.13 -22.77
CA LEU A 9 16.21 -13.48 -22.85
C LEU A 9 15.84 -14.59 -21.86
N GLU A 10 16.73 -15.56 -21.67
CA GLU A 10 16.53 -16.64 -20.72
C GLU A 10 16.56 -16.12 -19.27
N ALA A 11 17.50 -15.21 -18.94
CA ALA A 11 17.55 -14.54 -17.64
C ALA A 11 16.30 -13.69 -17.37
N MET A 12 15.78 -12.98 -18.38
CA MET A 12 14.53 -12.22 -18.26
C MET A 12 13.34 -13.14 -18.03
N GLN A 13 13.25 -14.26 -18.75
CA GLN A 13 12.18 -15.26 -18.56
C GLN A 13 12.22 -15.88 -17.16
N GLN A 14 13.42 -16.20 -16.66
CA GLN A 14 13.60 -16.70 -15.28
C GLN A 14 13.15 -15.66 -14.25
N THR A 15 13.49 -14.38 -14.46
CA THR A 15 13.08 -13.29 -13.57
C THR A 15 11.55 -13.13 -13.55
N LEU A 16 10.90 -13.18 -14.72
CA LEU A 16 9.45 -13.12 -14.82
C LEU A 16 8.77 -14.31 -14.14
N ALA A 17 9.30 -15.52 -14.30
CA ALA A 17 8.77 -16.71 -13.64
C ALA A 17 8.87 -16.60 -12.10
N ALA A 18 9.99 -16.10 -11.59
CA ALA A 18 10.18 -15.89 -10.16
C ALA A 18 9.20 -14.84 -9.58
N LEU A 19 8.98 -13.75 -10.31
CA LEU A 19 8.00 -12.72 -9.92
C LEU A 19 6.56 -13.26 -9.95
N ALA A 20 6.19 -14.02 -10.97
CA ALA A 20 4.87 -14.64 -11.06
C ALA A 20 4.60 -15.59 -9.89
N ALA A 21 5.59 -16.41 -9.51
CA ALA A 21 5.48 -17.28 -8.34
C ALA A 21 5.29 -16.49 -7.04
N ARG A 22 6.02 -15.37 -6.89
CA ARG A 22 5.89 -14.51 -5.72
C ARG A 22 4.51 -13.84 -5.65
N VAL A 23 3.97 -13.37 -6.77
CA VAL A 23 2.60 -12.81 -6.83
C VAL A 23 1.57 -13.87 -6.43
N ALA A 24 1.66 -15.08 -6.99
CA ALA A 24 0.76 -16.18 -6.62
C ALA A 24 0.80 -16.50 -5.12
N SER A 25 1.99 -16.46 -4.50
CA SER A 25 2.13 -16.68 -3.04
C SER A 25 1.44 -15.58 -2.20
N LEU A 26 1.49 -14.32 -2.68
CA LEU A 26 0.84 -13.19 -2.02
C LEU A 26 -0.68 -13.24 -2.19
N GLU A 27 -1.15 -13.61 -3.38
CA GLU A 27 -2.58 -13.80 -3.66
C GLU A 27 -3.16 -14.93 -2.80
N ALA A 28 -2.42 -16.02 -2.61
CA ALA A 28 -2.82 -17.11 -1.72
C ALA A 28 -2.87 -16.66 -0.24
N ALA A 29 -1.88 -15.91 0.24
CA ALA A 29 -1.90 -15.37 1.60
C ALA A 29 -3.10 -14.43 1.82
N LEU A 30 -3.42 -13.57 0.84
CA LEU A 30 -4.57 -12.68 0.90
C LEU A 30 -5.91 -13.44 0.92
N ALA A 31 -6.01 -14.55 0.17
CA ALA A 31 -7.20 -15.39 0.16
C ALA A 31 -7.47 -16.06 1.53
N GLU A 32 -6.42 -16.46 2.25
CA GLU A 32 -6.50 -17.03 3.60
C GLU A 32 -6.87 -15.99 4.67
N GLU A 33 -6.54 -14.71 4.46
CA GLU A 33 -6.86 -13.62 5.39
C GLU A 33 -8.26 -13.03 5.21
N ALA A 34 -8.85 -13.14 4.01
CA ALA A 34 -10.22 -12.71 3.72
C ALA A 34 -11.30 -13.29 4.68
N PRO A 35 -11.32 -14.59 5.04
CA PRO A 35 -12.31 -15.13 5.98
C PRO A 35 -12.07 -14.67 7.44
N ARG A 36 -10.83 -14.32 7.83
CA ARG A 36 -10.54 -13.83 9.19
C ARG A 36 -10.93 -12.36 9.37
N ALA A 37 -10.73 -11.53 8.36
CA ALA A 37 -11.17 -10.13 8.37
C ALA A 37 -12.71 -10.01 8.46
N SER A 38 -13.44 -10.91 7.79
CA SER A 38 -14.92 -10.94 7.84
C SER A 38 -15.46 -11.33 9.23
N GLN A 39 -14.80 -12.25 9.93
CA GLN A 39 -15.18 -12.65 11.30
C GLN A 39 -14.86 -11.58 12.35
N ALA A 40 -13.77 -10.82 12.18
CA ALA A 40 -13.42 -9.72 13.08
C ALA A 40 -14.44 -8.57 13.04
N THR A 41 -15.03 -8.29 11.87
CA THR A 41 -16.08 -7.26 11.72
C THR A 41 -17.42 -7.68 12.32
N MET A 42 -17.75 -8.97 12.36
CA MET A 42 -19.00 -9.45 12.99
C MET A 42 -18.96 -9.43 14.53
N ALA A 43 -17.77 -9.37 15.15
CA ALA A 43 -17.62 -9.34 16.60
C ALA A 43 -17.73 -7.93 17.22
N ALA A 44 -17.85 -6.87 16.39
CA ALA A 44 -17.85 -5.49 16.84
C ALA A 44 -19.11 -4.72 16.40
N ALA A 45 -20.14 -4.72 17.24
CA ALA A 45 -21.27 -3.78 17.20
C ALA A 45 -21.85 -3.63 18.63
N PRO A 46 -22.49 -2.50 19.00
CA PRO A 46 -21.84 -1.26 19.45
C PRO A 46 -22.27 -0.85 20.87
N GLU A 47 -21.35 -0.32 21.69
CA GLU A 47 -21.70 0.24 23.02
C GLU A 47 -21.54 1.76 23.05
N LEU A 48 -22.71 2.41 22.94
CA LEU A 48 -23.17 3.69 23.51
C LEU A 48 -22.31 4.97 23.52
N ALA A 49 -23.01 6.03 23.09
CA ALA A 49 -22.66 7.44 23.17
C ALA A 49 -22.58 8.00 24.60
N THR A 50 -21.73 9.00 24.79
CA THR A 50 -22.03 10.21 25.59
C THR A 50 -21.29 11.44 25.01
N PRO A 51 -21.95 12.59 24.80
CA PRO A 51 -21.28 13.86 24.52
C PRO A 51 -21.00 14.61 25.84
N SER A 52 -19.76 15.02 26.12
CA SER A 52 -19.54 16.04 27.15
C SER A 52 -18.20 16.78 27.07
N THR A 53 -18.36 18.09 26.86
CA THR A 53 -17.64 19.24 27.41
C THR A 53 -16.30 19.68 26.81
N ALA A 54 -16.34 20.92 26.32
CA ALA A 54 -15.28 21.76 25.80
C ALA A 54 -14.18 22.12 26.83
N GLY A 55 -12.97 22.38 26.31
CA GLY A 55 -11.88 22.99 27.08
C GLY A 55 -10.63 23.30 26.25
N ALA A 56 -10.55 24.54 25.76
CA ALA A 56 -9.35 25.35 25.50
C ALA A 56 -8.22 24.85 24.56
N GLY A 57 -8.07 25.59 23.44
CA GLY A 57 -6.76 26.01 22.93
C GLY A 57 -5.88 24.96 22.28
N THR A 58 -6.32 24.36 21.18
CA THR A 58 -5.43 23.60 20.27
C THR A 58 -5.58 24.17 18.87
N PRO A 59 -4.49 24.41 18.11
CA PRO A 59 -4.61 24.87 16.73
C PRO A 59 -5.60 23.95 16.01
N HIS A 60 -6.63 24.55 15.41
CA HIS A 60 -7.65 23.84 14.66
C HIS A 60 -6.95 23.17 13.47
N ARG A 61 -6.45 21.95 13.68
CA ARG A 61 -6.19 21.00 12.60
C ARG A 61 -7.54 20.87 11.92
N ARG A 62 -7.66 21.47 10.73
CA ARG A 62 -8.86 21.37 9.90
C ARG A 62 -9.33 19.91 9.93
N ALA A 63 -10.47 19.68 10.57
CA ALA A 63 -11.08 18.36 10.68
C ALA A 63 -11.45 17.79 9.30
N ASP A 64 -11.42 18.62 8.26
CA ASP A 64 -11.72 18.26 6.87
C ASP A 64 -10.60 17.47 6.15
N ASP A 65 -9.39 17.40 6.72
CA ASP A 65 -8.26 16.64 6.15
C ASP A 65 -7.97 15.35 6.96
N GLU A 66 -8.91 14.89 7.77
CA GLU A 66 -8.76 13.64 8.50
C GLU A 66 -8.97 12.46 7.53
N ILE A 67 -7.92 11.68 7.31
CA ILE A 67 -7.98 10.48 6.47
C ILE A 67 -8.97 9.51 7.10
N ALA A 68 -9.97 9.10 6.33
CA ALA A 68 -10.98 8.16 6.79
C ALA A 68 -10.33 6.91 7.43
N PRO A 69 -10.86 6.42 8.57
CA PRO A 69 -10.23 5.34 9.33
C PRO A 69 -10.06 4.07 8.51
N GLU A 70 -10.98 3.79 7.59
CA GLU A 70 -10.93 2.66 6.66
C GLU A 70 -9.73 2.77 5.71
N ILE A 71 -9.42 3.98 5.26
CA ILE A 71 -8.27 4.25 4.39
C ILE A 71 -6.96 4.09 5.16
N LEU A 72 -6.89 4.57 6.40
CA LEU A 72 -5.72 4.35 7.26
C LEU A 72 -5.48 2.87 7.54
N LEU A 73 -6.56 2.11 7.78
CA LEU A 73 -6.49 0.66 7.97
C LEU A 73 -5.97 -0.04 6.71
N ALA A 74 -6.51 0.30 5.53
CA ALA A 74 -6.05 -0.25 4.26
C ALA A 74 -4.56 0.06 3.98
N ILE A 75 -4.13 1.30 4.23
CA ILE A 75 -2.72 1.70 4.08
C ILE A 75 -1.83 0.90 5.03
N SER A 76 -2.19 0.80 6.31
CA SER A 76 -1.39 0.09 7.31
C SER A 76 -1.30 -1.41 7.02
N ALA A 77 -2.39 -2.05 6.59
CA ALA A 77 -2.41 -3.44 6.16
C ALA A 77 -1.51 -3.68 4.95
N ALA A 78 -1.58 -2.82 3.93
CA ALA A 78 -0.71 -2.92 2.75
C ALA A 78 0.79 -2.78 3.12
N VAL A 79 1.11 -1.86 4.04
CA VAL A 79 2.49 -1.66 4.52
C VAL A 79 2.97 -2.88 5.32
N ALA A 80 2.13 -3.45 6.20
CA ALA A 80 2.46 -4.65 6.96
C ALA A 80 2.66 -5.87 6.04
N ALA A 81 1.80 -6.05 5.03
CA ALA A 81 1.94 -7.12 4.05
C ALA A 81 3.22 -6.98 3.20
N PHE A 82 3.60 -5.76 2.82
CA PHE A 82 4.79 -5.52 2.02
C PHE A 82 6.11 -5.68 2.82
N LEU A 83 6.15 -5.21 4.06
CA LEU A 83 7.36 -5.20 4.89
C LEU A 83 7.51 -6.46 5.77
N GLY A 84 6.47 -7.27 5.89
CA GLY A 84 6.39 -8.40 6.83
C GLY A 84 5.72 -8.02 8.15
N GLU A 85 5.23 -9.04 8.85
CA GLU A 85 4.49 -8.95 10.12
C GLU A 85 5.11 -7.90 11.08
N ARG A 86 4.30 -6.97 11.61
CA ARG A 86 4.64 -5.89 12.58
C ARG A 86 5.33 -4.61 12.06
N ALA A 87 5.04 -4.15 10.84
CA ALA A 87 5.49 -2.82 10.41
C ALA A 87 4.93 -1.69 11.30
N HIS A 88 5.80 -0.94 11.97
CA HIS A 88 5.39 0.18 12.84
C HIS A 88 5.31 1.50 12.04
N VAL A 89 4.09 1.91 11.68
CA VAL A 89 3.84 3.15 10.95
C VAL A 89 3.87 4.35 11.90
N ARG A 90 4.90 5.19 11.79
CA ARG A 90 5.08 6.36 12.68
C ARG A 90 4.30 7.59 12.24
N GLN A 91 4.09 7.76 10.94
CA GLN A 91 3.45 8.96 10.41
C GLN A 91 2.93 8.73 9.00
N ILE A 92 1.68 9.11 8.76
CA ILE A 92 1.07 9.20 7.43
C ILE A 92 0.77 10.68 7.19
N ARG A 93 1.17 11.21 6.03
CA ARG A 93 0.82 12.56 5.62
C ARG A 93 0.24 12.53 4.22
N LEU A 94 -0.92 13.17 4.07
CA LEU A 94 -1.48 13.44 2.77
C LEU A 94 -0.65 14.54 2.09
N ILE A 95 -0.07 14.23 0.93
CA ILE A 95 0.61 15.20 0.09
C ILE A 95 -0.31 15.45 -1.11
N SER A 96 -0.98 16.60 -1.14
CA SER A 96 -1.91 16.98 -2.21
C SER A 96 -1.22 17.54 -3.47
N SER A 97 0.12 17.48 -3.52
CA SER A 97 0.88 17.99 -4.67
C SER A 97 0.76 17.08 -5.88
N GLN A 98 0.42 17.66 -7.03
CA GLN A 98 0.42 16.99 -8.33
C GLN A 98 1.82 16.49 -8.74
N ALA A 99 2.88 16.98 -8.08
CA ALA A 99 4.26 16.57 -8.35
C ALA A 99 4.50 15.06 -8.15
N TRP A 100 3.82 14.42 -7.19
CA TRP A 100 3.97 12.98 -6.95
C TRP A 100 3.45 12.14 -8.12
N GLY A 101 2.27 12.50 -8.64
CA GLY A 101 1.70 11.86 -9.83
C GLY A 101 2.56 12.07 -11.07
N GLN A 102 3.19 13.24 -11.21
CA GLN A 102 4.10 13.52 -12.33
C GLN A 102 5.43 12.76 -12.20
N GLN A 103 6.02 12.68 -11.01
CA GLN A 103 7.25 11.92 -10.77
C GLN A 103 7.06 10.42 -11.05
N GLY A 104 5.91 9.85 -10.67
CA GLY A 104 5.56 8.47 -11.02
C GLY A 104 5.49 8.24 -12.53
N ARG A 105 4.83 9.15 -13.27
CA ARG A 105 4.74 9.07 -14.73
C ARG A 105 6.11 9.22 -15.39
N VAL A 106 6.95 10.14 -14.93
CA VAL A 106 8.32 10.31 -15.42
C VAL A 106 9.16 9.06 -15.17
N ASN A 107 9.09 8.45 -13.98
CA ASN A 107 9.85 7.22 -13.69
C ASN A 107 9.45 6.05 -14.61
N VAL A 108 8.14 5.89 -14.89
CA VAL A 108 7.62 4.84 -15.78
C VAL A 108 7.97 5.11 -17.25
N GLN A 109 8.00 6.37 -17.68
CA GLN A 109 8.27 6.74 -19.07
C GLN A 109 9.76 6.95 -19.39
N ALA A 110 10.57 7.29 -18.39
CA ALA A 110 12.01 7.53 -18.56
C ALA A 110 12.78 6.25 -18.91
N SER A 111 12.28 5.07 -18.56
CA SER A 111 12.91 3.79 -18.89
C SER A 111 13.13 3.60 -20.40
N HIS A 112 12.27 4.17 -21.25
CA HIS A 112 12.36 4.10 -22.71
C HIS A 112 13.08 5.30 -23.34
N THR A 113 13.40 6.33 -22.58
CA THR A 113 14.00 7.57 -23.10
C THR A 113 15.53 7.59 -22.97
N LEU A 114 16.10 6.70 -22.14
CA LEU A 114 17.55 6.65 -21.87
C LEU A 114 18.39 5.89 -22.91
N TYR A 115 17.76 5.28 -23.93
CA TYR A 115 18.45 4.52 -24.99
C TYR A 115 18.18 5.09 -26.39
N ARG A 116 18.38 6.40 -26.56
CA ARG A 116 18.44 7.03 -27.90
C ARG A 116 19.78 7.68 -28.14
#